data_AF-A0A7Z9ZZT1-F1
#
_entry.id   AF-A0A7Z9ZZT1-F1
#
_cell.length_a   1.000
_cell.length_b   1.000
_cell.length_c   1.000
_cell.angle_alpha   90.00
_cell.angle_beta   90.00
_cell.angle_gamma   90.00
#
_symmetry.space_group_name_H-M   'P 1'
#
loop_
_entity.id
_entity.type
_entity.pdbx_description
1 polymer ?
#
loop_
_entity_poly.entity_id
_entity_poly.type
_entity_poly.pdbx_seq_one_letter_code
_entity_poly.pdbx_strand_id
1 'polypeptide(L)'
;MVGEGIKRACLVVGAAEGGTELNAFDNALLAAGIGDVNLVKVSSIIPPGVELVDQLNPLPRGAFVPVVYASLVSREPGRRIAVAVGVGRAADGFGVVMEAEGEGREEVEGE
;
A
#
# COMPACT_ATOMS: atom_id res chain seq x y z
N MET A 1 7.61 4.52 23.90
CA MET A 1 8.60 5.42 23.28
C MET A 1 8.41 5.35 21.78
N VAL A 2 7.73 6.33 21.18
CA VAL A 2 7.76 6.52 19.72
C VAL A 2 8.91 7.46 19.48
N GLY A 3 10.12 6.90 19.35
CA GLY A 3 11.32 7.68 19.00
C GLY A 3 11.13 8.35 17.66
N GLU A 4 11.51 9.63 17.56
CA GLU A 4 11.54 10.47 16.35
C GLU A 4 10.76 9.88 15.16
N GLY A 5 9.44 10.01 15.26
CA GLY A 5 8.49 9.19 14.52
C GLY A 5 8.53 9.39 13.01
N ILE A 6 7.96 8.40 12.30
CA ILE A 6 7.65 8.45 10.87
C ILE A 6 7.10 9.83 10.53
N LYS A 7 7.77 10.56 9.62
CA LYS A 7 7.40 11.94 9.26
C LYS A 7 6.67 12.04 7.94
N ARG A 8 6.83 11.05 7.07
CA ARG A 8 6.30 11.05 5.71
C ARG A 8 5.73 9.69 5.37
N ALA A 9 4.64 9.69 4.61
CA ALA A 9 4.04 8.50 4.02
C ALA A 9 3.67 8.82 2.56
N CYS A 10 3.64 7.80 1.71
CA CYS A 10 3.14 7.92 0.34
C CYS A 10 2.18 6.76 0.06
N LEU A 11 1.30 6.96 -0.89
CA LEU A 11 0.47 5.88 -1.43
C LEU A 11 1.15 5.34 -2.69
N VAL A 12 1.25 4.02 -2.79
CA VAL A 12 1.81 3.33 -3.95
C VAL A 12 0.86 2.22 -4.35
N VAL A 13 0.83 1.92 -5.64
CA VAL A 13 0.06 0.83 -6.22
C VAL A 13 0.91 0.14 -7.28
N GLY A 14 0.72 -1.16 -7.42
CA GLY A 14 1.41 -1.97 -8.42
C GLY A 14 0.58 -3.19 -8.74
N ALA A 15 0.71 -3.67 -9.98
CA ALA A 15 0.06 -4.87 -10.46
C ALA A 15 1.03 -5.61 -11.38
N ALA A 16 1.08 -6.93 -11.25
CA ALA A 16 1.93 -7.76 -12.08
C ALA A 16 1.44 -9.20 -12.11
N GLU A 17 1.81 -9.90 -13.18
CA GLU A 17 1.67 -11.35 -13.32
C GLU A 17 2.84 -12.08 -12.67
N GLY A 18 2.67 -13.37 -12.41
CA GLY A 18 3.73 -14.22 -11.89
C GLY A 18 3.46 -15.71 -12.12
N GLY A 19 4.53 -16.51 -12.12
CA GLY A 19 4.41 -17.97 -12.25
C GLY A 19 3.75 -18.65 -11.05
N THR A 20 3.65 -17.95 -9.92
CA THR A 20 2.95 -18.35 -8.70
C THR A 20 2.26 -17.11 -8.10
N GLU A 21 1.33 -17.28 -7.17
CA GLU A 21 0.71 -16.16 -6.45
C GLU A 21 1.75 -15.33 -5.69
N LEU A 22 2.75 -15.98 -5.10
CA LEU A 22 3.82 -15.28 -4.38
C LEU A 22 4.69 -14.46 -5.33
N ASN A 23 5.02 -15.00 -6.52
CA ASN A 23 5.78 -14.25 -7.52
C ASN A 23 4.96 -13.08 -8.10
N ALA A 24 3.65 -13.27 -8.30
CA ALA A 24 2.78 -12.20 -8.77
C ALA A 24 2.71 -11.06 -7.75
N PHE A 25 2.57 -11.41 -6.46
CA PHE A 25 2.62 -10.45 -5.36
C PHE A 25 3.98 -9.71 -5.29
N ASP A 26 5.10 -10.43 -5.33
CA ASP A 26 6.46 -9.85 -5.30
C ASP A 26 6.70 -8.90 -6.49
N ASN A 27 6.31 -9.32 -7.70
CA ASN A 27 6.38 -8.49 -8.89
C ASN A 27 5.49 -7.23 -8.78
N ALA A 28 4.33 -7.34 -8.14
CA ALA A 28 3.46 -6.19 -7.90
C ALA A 28 4.10 -5.19 -6.91
N LEU A 29 4.81 -5.67 -5.88
CA LEU A 29 5.60 -4.81 -4.99
C LEU A 29 6.75 -4.12 -5.72
N LEU A 30 7.44 -4.82 -6.61
CA LEU A 30 8.47 -4.23 -7.48
C LEU A 30 7.88 -3.14 -8.39
N ALA A 31 6.73 -3.40 -9.01
CA ALA A 31 6.00 -2.42 -9.82
C ALA A 31 5.55 -1.20 -9.00
N ALA A 32 5.19 -1.39 -7.73
CA ALA A 32 4.86 -0.32 -6.79
C ALA A 32 6.10 0.44 -6.24
N GLY A 33 7.32 0.01 -6.59
CA GLY A 33 8.58 0.64 -6.14
C GLY A 33 9.01 0.27 -4.72
N ILE A 34 8.40 -0.76 -4.12
CA ILE A 34 8.65 -1.21 -2.73
C ILE A 34 9.05 -2.69 -2.62
N GLY A 35 9.39 -3.36 -3.73
CA GLY A 35 9.76 -4.79 -3.71
C GLY A 35 11.09 -5.11 -3.02
N ASP A 36 11.96 -4.11 -2.82
CA ASP A 36 13.26 -4.29 -2.16
C ASP A 36 13.21 -4.05 -0.63
N VAL A 37 12.04 -3.86 -0.02
CA VAL A 37 11.90 -3.63 1.43
C VAL A 37 11.14 -4.76 2.15
N ASN A 38 11.33 -4.86 3.46
CA ASN A 38 10.55 -5.75 4.31
C ASN A 38 9.27 -5.03 4.78
N LEU A 39 8.12 -5.49 4.31
CA LEU A 39 6.83 -4.92 4.71
C LEU A 39 6.45 -5.41 6.11
N VAL A 40 6.22 -4.46 7.02
CA VAL A 40 5.65 -4.73 8.35
C VAL A 40 4.19 -4.28 8.29
N LYS A 41 3.26 -5.24 8.14
CA LYS A 41 1.83 -4.92 8.09
C LYS A 41 1.39 -4.32 9.43
N VAL A 42 0.84 -3.11 9.39
CA VAL A 42 0.28 -2.40 10.55
C VAL A 42 -1.21 -2.13 10.37
N SER A 43 -1.86 -1.65 11.44
CA SER A 43 -3.26 -1.23 11.37
C SER A 43 -3.42 0.08 10.60
N SER A 44 -4.66 0.41 10.28
CA SER A 44 -5.03 1.44 9.31
C SER A 44 -5.02 2.88 9.85
N ILE A 45 -4.05 3.23 10.70
CA ILE A 45 -3.97 4.56 11.36
C ILE A 45 -2.73 5.34 10.91
N ILE A 46 -2.93 6.62 10.59
CA ILE A 46 -1.86 7.60 10.34
C ILE A 46 -1.81 8.59 11.51
N PRO A 47 -0.71 8.65 12.27
CA PRO A 47 -0.54 9.62 13.35
C PRO A 47 -0.58 11.08 12.86
N PRO A 48 -1.02 12.02 13.72
CA PRO A 48 -0.87 13.44 13.46
C PRO A 48 0.59 13.83 13.16
N GLY A 49 0.78 14.76 12.24
CA GLY A 49 2.11 15.26 11.86
C GLY A 49 2.87 14.43 10.83
N VAL A 50 2.34 13.26 10.42
CA VAL A 50 2.81 12.59 9.20
C VAL A 50 2.38 13.42 7.99
N GLU A 51 3.29 13.70 7.08
CA GLU A 51 3.01 14.35 5.79
C GLU A 51 2.73 13.29 4.72
N LEU A 52 1.63 13.45 3.96
CA LEU A 52 1.42 12.65 2.75
C LEU A 52 2.17 13.31 1.60
N VAL A 53 3.09 12.57 1.01
CA VAL A 53 3.89 13.00 -0.14
C VAL A 53 3.60 12.09 -1.33
N ASP A 54 3.75 12.61 -2.55
CA ASP A 54 3.52 11.83 -3.77
C ASP A 54 4.54 10.70 -3.92
N GLN A 55 5.77 10.91 -3.44
CA GLN A 55 6.86 9.95 -3.52
C GLN A 55 7.76 10.04 -2.28
N LEU A 56 8.26 8.88 -1.83
CA LEU A 56 9.32 8.81 -0.83
C LEU A 56 10.70 8.85 -1.47
N ASN A 57 11.68 9.33 -0.72
CA ASN A 57 13.08 9.11 -1.07
C ASN A 57 13.35 7.59 -1.12
N PRO A 58 14.28 7.12 -1.97
CA PRO A 58 14.65 5.72 -2.02
C PRO A 58 14.94 5.16 -0.63
N LEU A 59 14.22 4.08 -0.29
CA LEU A 59 14.40 3.39 0.98
C LEU A 59 15.61 2.45 0.87
N PRO A 60 16.39 2.27 1.95
CA PRO A 60 17.45 1.27 1.95
C PRO A 60 16.88 -0.12 1.67
N ARG A 61 17.57 -0.90 0.82
CA ARG A 61 17.19 -2.29 0.55
C ARG A 61 17.18 -3.09 1.86
N GLY A 62 16.14 -3.89 2.06
CA GLY A 62 15.90 -4.67 3.27
C GLY A 62 15.41 -3.87 4.48
N ALA A 63 15.11 -2.57 4.33
CA ALA A 63 14.53 -1.78 5.42
C ALA A 63 13.19 -2.38 5.89
N PHE A 64 12.94 -2.35 7.20
CA PHE A 64 11.61 -2.68 7.75
C PHE A 64 10.72 -1.45 7.66
N VAL A 65 9.66 -1.54 6.85
CA VAL A 65 8.77 -0.42 6.54
C VAL A 65 7.36 -0.75 7.04
N PRO A 66 6.81 0.03 7.98
CA PRO A 66 5.40 -0.08 8.35
C PRO A 66 4.52 0.27 7.16
N VAL A 67 3.65 -0.66 6.76
CA VAL A 67 2.76 -0.49 5.60
C VAL A 67 1.35 -0.98 5.94
N VAL A 68 0.36 -0.24 5.47
CA VAL A 68 -1.03 -0.67 5.37
C VAL A 68 -1.26 -1.03 3.91
N TYR A 69 -1.77 -2.22 3.62
CA TYR A 69 -1.96 -2.67 2.24
C TYR A 69 -3.06 -3.74 2.09
N ALA A 70 -3.83 -3.55 1.02
CA ALA A 70 -4.65 -4.57 0.39
C ALA A 70 -3.87 -5.25 -0.75
N SER A 71 -4.18 -6.51 -1.03
CA SER A 71 -3.62 -7.24 -2.15
C SER A 71 -4.59 -8.31 -2.60
N LEU A 72 -4.89 -8.35 -3.89
CA LEU A 72 -5.75 -9.35 -4.50
C LEU A 72 -4.98 -10.06 -5.61
N VAL A 73 -5.13 -11.38 -5.68
CA VAL A 73 -4.51 -12.22 -6.72
C VAL A 73 -5.59 -13.11 -7.31
N SER A 74 -5.57 -13.29 -8.64
CA SER A 74 -6.47 -14.21 -9.34
C SER A 74 -5.68 -15.19 -10.18
N ARG A 75 -6.19 -16.42 -10.28
CA ARG A 75 -5.68 -17.46 -11.19
C ARG A 75 -6.57 -17.66 -12.42
N GLU A 76 -7.63 -16.87 -12.54
CA GLU A 76 -8.65 -17.03 -13.57
C GLU A 76 -8.30 -16.14 -14.78
N PRO A 77 -7.95 -16.72 -15.94
CA PRO A 77 -7.60 -15.93 -17.11
C PRO A 77 -8.74 -15.00 -17.54
N GLY A 78 -8.43 -13.72 -17.71
CA GLY A 78 -9.39 -12.70 -18.11
C GLY A 78 -10.23 -12.11 -16.97
N ARG A 79 -10.14 -12.64 -15.74
CA ARG A 79 -10.77 -12.01 -14.58
C ARG A 79 -10.07 -10.68 -14.28
N ARG A 80 -10.86 -9.64 -14.08
CA ARG A 80 -10.35 -8.33 -13.65
C ARG A 80 -10.37 -8.28 -12.13
N ILE A 81 -9.27 -7.81 -11.57
CA ILE A 81 -9.12 -7.54 -10.14
C ILE A 81 -8.60 -6.12 -9.97
N ALA A 82 -8.99 -5.48 -8.88
CA ALA A 82 -8.50 -4.17 -8.49
C ALA A 82 -8.33 -4.11 -6.98
N VAL A 83 -7.42 -3.24 -6.55
CA VAL A 83 -7.23 -2.85 -5.16
C VAL A 83 -7.07 -1.33 -5.11
N ALA A 84 -7.53 -0.70 -4.04
CA ALA A 84 -7.29 0.70 -3.76
C ALA A 84 -6.94 0.91 -2.30
N VAL A 85 -6.18 1.97 -2.07
CA VAL A 85 -5.87 2.48 -0.74
C VAL A 85 -6.20 3.97 -0.72
N GLY A 86 -6.98 4.38 0.27
CA GLY A 86 -7.39 5.77 0.49
C GLY A 86 -6.93 6.26 1.85
N VAL A 87 -6.79 7.58 2.01
CA VAL A 87 -6.51 8.18 3.32
C VAL A 87 -7.52 9.28 3.61
N GLY A 88 -8.31 9.08 4.67
CA GLY A 88 -9.12 10.13 5.27
C GLY A 88 -8.33 10.83 6.38
N ARG A 89 -8.45 12.16 6.50
CA ARG A 89 -7.88 12.94 7.62
C ARG A 89 -8.94 13.71 8.37
N ALA A 90 -8.91 13.60 9.69
CA ALA A 90 -9.66 14.46 10.60
C ALA A 90 -8.98 15.82 10.77
N ALA A 91 -9.73 16.79 11.31
CA ALA A 91 -9.25 18.16 11.50
C ALA A 91 -8.07 18.29 12.48
N ASP A 92 -7.91 17.34 13.40
CA ASP A 92 -6.78 17.25 14.34
C ASP A 92 -5.52 16.60 13.74
N GLY A 93 -5.57 16.23 12.46
CA GLY A 93 -4.48 15.60 11.73
C GLY A 93 -4.40 14.09 11.89
N PHE A 94 -5.28 13.47 12.69
CA PHE A 94 -5.41 12.03 12.76
C PHE A 94 -5.92 11.48 11.42
N GLY A 95 -5.27 10.45 10.88
CA GLY A 95 -5.64 9.84 9.61
C GLY A 95 -6.06 8.39 9.74
N VAL A 96 -6.95 7.96 8.84
CA VAL A 96 -7.37 6.57 8.69
C VAL A 96 -7.07 6.15 7.26
N VAL A 97 -6.45 4.98 7.11
CA VAL A 97 -6.26 4.32 5.82
C VAL A 97 -7.46 3.44 5.55
N MET A 98 -8.02 3.54 4.36
CA MET A 98 -9.07 2.66 3.86
C MET A 98 -8.45 1.74 2.82
N GLU A 99 -8.88 0.48 2.83
CA GLU A 99 -8.39 -0.58 1.97
C GLU A 99 -9.62 -1.20 1.28
N ALA A 100 -9.57 -1.31 -0.04
CA ALA A 100 -10.65 -1.89 -0.84
C ALA A 100 -10.08 -2.86 -1.88
N GLU A 101 -10.83 -3.92 -2.18
CA GLU A 101 -10.47 -4.93 -3.17
C GLU A 101 -11.74 -5.45 -3.87
N GLY A 102 -11.67 -5.70 -5.17
CA GLY A 102 -12.87 -6.03 -5.94
C GLY A 102 -12.63 -6.27 -7.42
N GLU A 103 -13.72 -6.32 -8.18
CA GLU A 103 -13.75 -6.62 -9.61
C GLU A 103 -13.67 -5.34 -10.45
N GLY A 104 -12.47 -4.76 -10.43
CA GLY A 104 -12.14 -3.61 -11.27
C GLY A 104 -12.30 -2.27 -10.57
N ARG A 105 -11.83 -1.24 -11.27
CA ARG A 105 -11.51 0.07 -10.68
C ARG A 105 -12.72 0.82 -10.13
N GLU A 106 -13.85 0.81 -10.85
CA GLU A 106 -15.02 1.61 -10.46
C GLU A 106 -15.66 1.14 -9.16
N GLU A 107 -15.68 -0.17 -8.92
CA GLU A 107 -16.16 -0.75 -7.66
C GLU A 107 -15.25 -0.30 -6.52
N VAL A 108 -13.95 -0.47 -6.69
CA VAL A 108 -12.96 -0.31 -5.62
C VAL A 108 -12.66 1.16 -5.28
N GLU A 109 -12.78 2.09 -6.22
CA GLU A 109 -12.64 3.54 -5.94
C GLU A 109 -13.93 4.17 -5.39
N GLY A 110 -15.06 3.47 -5.45
CA GLY A 110 -16.37 3.95 -4.97
C GLY A 110 -16.67 3.63 -3.50
N GLU A 111 -15.84 2.80 -2.86
CA GLU A 111 -15.91 2.42 -1.44
C GLU A 111 -15.17 3.41 -0.53
#